data_AF-A0AAU4CR68-F1
#
_entry.id   AF-A0AAU4CR68-F1
#
_cell.length_a   1.000
_cell.length_b   1.000
_cell.length_c   1.000
_cell.angle_alpha   90.00
_cell.angle_beta   90.00
_cell.angle_gamma   90.00
#
_symmetry.space_group_name_H-M   'P 1'
#
loop_
_entity.id
_entity.type
_entity.pdbx_description
1 polymer ?
#
loop_
_entity_poly.entity_id
_entity_poly.type
_entity_poly.pdbx_seq_one_letter_code
_entity_poly.pdbx_strand_id
1 'polypeptide(L)'
;MAVHAHKPRLDPATLRDLSQDGEGPRLLDVRTPGEFRTAHIPGSYNVPLDTLREHRAELLHHLDEDVILICRSGARAAQAEQALAEAGLPHLRVLDGGVMAWETTGGPLVPALALLGGLPMTVAVGTSLLVISMKSFAGLAGYLAGMHIDWGFAALVTATAVVGSVIGGLLAGRIPQDALRKSFGWFVAVMGVFVLSQQISSDLRHTLLTSPWTWASVAAASGVAFSWYMLRNAERTRSLTNDVSAPSIEENAPAVHHPTGEHTVHSSGTAPSPHDV
;
A
#
# COMPACT_ATOMS: atom_id res chain seq x y z
N MET A 1 -27.58 29.32 -4.46
CA MET A 1 -26.32 28.93 -3.81
C MET A 1 -26.03 27.49 -4.24
N ALA A 2 -24.93 27.27 -4.96
CA ALA A 2 -24.57 25.94 -5.46
C ALA A 2 -23.90 25.13 -4.34
N VAL A 3 -24.62 24.16 -3.81
CA VAL A 3 -24.08 23.15 -2.88
C VAL A 3 -22.97 22.42 -3.62
N HIS A 4 -21.72 22.58 -3.17
CA HIS A 4 -20.60 21.83 -3.72
C HIS A 4 -20.84 20.34 -3.49
N ALA A 5 -20.83 19.55 -4.56
CA ALA A 5 -20.95 18.10 -4.47
C ALA A 5 -19.82 17.55 -3.61
N HIS A 6 -20.18 17.02 -2.43
CA HIS A 6 -19.26 16.32 -1.53
C HIS A 6 -18.60 15.20 -2.34
N LYS A 7 -17.27 15.24 -2.50
CA LYS A 7 -16.52 14.20 -3.20
C LYS A 7 -16.09 13.19 -2.13
N PRO A 8 -16.77 12.05 -1.97
CA PRO A 8 -16.56 11.14 -0.85
C PRO A 8 -15.22 10.40 -0.90
N ARG A 9 -14.42 10.57 -1.98
CA ARG A 9 -13.13 9.91 -2.15
C ARG A 9 -11.99 10.91 -2.23
N LEU A 10 -10.93 10.64 -1.46
CA LEU A 10 -9.70 11.41 -1.43
C LEU A 10 -8.56 10.60 -2.07
N ASP A 11 -7.80 11.23 -2.95
CA ASP A 11 -6.62 10.64 -3.57
C ASP A 11 -5.43 10.61 -2.59
N PRO A 12 -4.58 9.57 -2.60
CA PRO A 12 -3.39 9.48 -1.76
C PRO A 12 -2.39 10.65 -1.88
N ALA A 13 -2.25 11.29 -3.05
CA ALA A 13 -1.37 12.45 -3.18
C ALA A 13 -1.95 13.65 -2.42
N THR A 14 -3.26 13.88 -2.54
CA THR A 14 -3.94 14.97 -1.81
C THR A 14 -3.85 14.78 -0.30
N LEU A 15 -4.05 13.55 0.20
CA LEU A 15 -3.88 13.26 1.63
C LEU A 15 -2.46 13.60 2.12
N ARG A 16 -1.44 13.35 1.28
CA ARG A 16 -0.05 13.62 1.63
C ARG A 16 0.22 15.10 1.80
N ASP A 17 -0.28 15.92 0.88
CA ASP A 17 -0.14 17.36 0.93
C ASP A 17 -0.81 17.91 2.20
N LEU A 18 -2.05 17.46 2.49
CA LEU A 18 -2.78 17.83 3.71
C LEU A 18 -2.08 17.40 5.02
N SER A 19 -1.29 16.33 4.99
CA SER A 19 -0.59 15.82 6.17
C SER A 19 0.66 16.64 6.53
N GLN A 20 1.17 17.50 5.63
CA GLN A 20 2.36 18.31 5.86
C GLN A 20 2.09 19.62 6.60
N ASP A 21 0.84 20.11 6.57
CA ASP A 21 0.48 21.44 7.07
C ASP A 21 0.16 21.50 8.58
N GLY A 22 0.25 20.38 9.31
CA GLY A 22 0.13 20.33 10.78
C GLY A 22 -1.29 20.37 11.35
N GLU A 23 -2.27 20.88 10.60
CA GLU A 23 -3.72 20.77 10.88
C GLU A 23 -4.39 19.76 9.92
N GLY A 24 -3.80 18.57 9.85
CA GLY A 24 -4.29 17.50 8.99
C GLY A 24 -5.62 16.89 9.50
N PRO A 25 -6.47 16.38 8.59
CA PRO A 25 -7.70 15.67 8.94
C PRO A 25 -7.45 14.44 9.82
N ARG A 26 -8.45 14.03 10.62
CA ARG A 26 -8.33 12.83 11.45
C ARG A 26 -8.34 11.57 10.58
N LEU A 27 -7.31 10.75 10.73
CA LEU A 27 -7.14 9.51 9.98
C LEU A 27 -7.63 8.31 10.80
N LEU A 28 -8.65 7.60 10.30
CA LEU A 28 -9.24 6.46 10.97
C LEU A 28 -9.06 5.19 10.13
N ASP A 29 -8.25 4.26 10.61
CA ASP A 29 -8.00 2.98 9.94
C ASP A 29 -8.95 1.90 10.48
N VAL A 30 -9.85 1.45 9.61
CA VAL A 30 -10.91 0.48 9.94
C VAL A 30 -10.52 -0.98 9.68
N ARG A 31 -9.23 -1.24 9.43
CA ARG A 31 -8.70 -2.60 9.34
C ARG A 31 -8.64 -3.29 10.70
N THR A 32 -8.38 -4.59 10.68
CA THR A 32 -8.14 -5.35 11.91
C THR A 32 -6.91 -4.81 12.65
N PRO A 33 -6.83 -4.97 13.98
CA PRO A 33 -5.65 -4.56 14.74
C PRO A 33 -4.37 -5.26 14.28
N GLY A 34 -4.46 -6.48 13.76
CA GLY A 34 -3.33 -7.20 13.19
C GLY A 34 -2.76 -6.48 11.97
N GLU A 35 -3.62 -6.13 11.00
CA GLU A 35 -3.22 -5.41 9.79
C GLU A 35 -2.68 -4.01 10.09
N PHE A 36 -3.34 -3.28 11.00
CA PHE A 36 -2.91 -1.94 11.40
C PHE A 36 -1.54 -1.96 12.08
N ARG A 37 -1.34 -2.92 12.99
CA ARG A 37 -0.04 -3.09 13.63
C ARG A 37 1.01 -3.32 12.57
N THR A 38 0.87 -4.31 11.68
CA THR A 38 1.88 -4.65 10.65
C THR A 38 2.46 -3.41 9.96
N ALA A 39 1.59 -2.55 9.42
CA ALA A 39 1.96 -1.24 8.89
C ALA A 39 0.71 -0.35 8.77
N HIS A 40 0.84 0.94 9.07
CA HIS A 40 -0.23 1.93 8.95
C HIS A 40 0.29 3.30 8.51
N ILE A 41 -0.62 4.18 8.09
CA ILE A 41 -0.30 5.54 7.69
C ILE A 41 0.03 6.35 8.96
N PRO A 42 1.13 7.11 9.02
CA PRO A 42 1.48 7.94 10.17
C PRO A 42 0.31 8.83 10.61
N GLY A 43 0.05 8.92 11.92
CA GLY A 43 -1.05 9.72 12.47
C GLY A 43 -2.44 9.08 12.39
N SER A 44 -2.58 7.88 11.80
CA SER A 44 -3.85 7.16 11.82
C SER A 44 -4.12 6.44 13.14
N TYR A 45 -5.40 6.38 13.52
CA TYR A 45 -5.91 5.65 14.67
C TYR A 45 -6.65 4.41 14.21
N ASN A 46 -6.44 3.28 14.89
CA ASN A 46 -7.14 2.04 14.55
C ASN A 46 -8.48 1.94 15.27
N VAL A 47 -9.56 1.89 14.50
CA VAL A 47 -10.90 1.56 15.00
C VAL A 47 -11.50 0.55 14.02
N PRO A 48 -11.35 -0.76 14.30
CA PRO A 48 -11.79 -1.82 13.38
C PRO A 48 -13.27 -1.68 13.00
N LEU A 49 -13.61 -2.01 11.75
CA LEU A 49 -14.97 -1.86 11.21
C LEU A 49 -16.05 -2.47 12.12
N ASP A 50 -15.79 -3.64 12.70
CA ASP A 50 -16.76 -4.31 13.59
C ASP A 50 -17.02 -3.47 14.86
N THR A 51 -15.95 -3.02 15.52
CA THR A 51 -16.02 -2.14 16.69
C THR A 51 -16.67 -0.81 16.38
N LEU A 52 -16.38 -0.24 15.20
CA LEU A 52 -16.95 1.00 14.71
C LEU A 52 -18.46 0.90 14.53
N ARG A 53 -18.96 -0.21 13.99
CA ARG A 53 -20.40 -0.44 13.80
C ARG A 53 -21.15 -0.60 15.12
N GLU A 54 -20.54 -1.28 16.07
CA GLU A 54 -21.08 -1.50 17.41
C GLU A 54 -21.16 -0.19 18.23
N HIS A 55 -20.12 0.64 18.17
CA HIS A 55 -19.96 1.83 19.01
C HIS A 55 -20.15 3.15 18.24
N ARG A 56 -20.86 3.12 17.11
CA ARG A 56 -20.99 4.27 16.20
C ARG A 56 -21.43 5.55 16.90
N ALA A 57 -22.40 5.47 17.81
CA ALA A 57 -22.95 6.63 18.53
C ALA A 57 -21.95 7.27 19.51
N GLU A 58 -21.06 6.49 20.10
CA GLU A 58 -20.00 6.98 21.00
C GLU A 58 -18.88 7.65 20.22
N LEU A 59 -18.54 7.09 19.05
CA LEU A 59 -17.53 7.66 18.16
C LEU A 59 -17.93 9.03 17.62
N LEU A 60 -19.22 9.31 17.42
CA LEU A 60 -19.73 10.63 17.01
C LEU A 60 -19.22 11.76 17.93
N HIS A 61 -19.11 11.50 19.23
CA HIS A 61 -18.73 12.51 20.22
C HIS A 61 -17.23 12.83 20.21
N HIS A 62 -16.42 11.99 19.56
CA HIS A 62 -14.97 12.09 19.53
C HIS A 62 -14.40 12.40 18.13
N LEU A 63 -15.25 12.38 17.10
CA LEU A 63 -14.87 12.64 15.72
C LEU A 63 -15.24 14.08 15.34
N ASP A 64 -14.31 14.81 14.72
CA ASP A 64 -14.52 16.17 14.21
C ASP A 64 -15.10 16.13 12.78
N GLU A 65 -15.35 17.29 12.20
CA GLU A 65 -15.91 17.47 10.85
C GLU A 65 -14.97 17.08 9.70
N ASP A 66 -13.76 16.58 9.93
CA ASP A 66 -12.90 16.10 8.84
C ASP A 66 -12.21 14.78 9.20
N VAL A 67 -12.87 13.68 8.83
CA VAL A 67 -12.40 12.31 9.07
C VAL A 67 -12.17 11.59 7.75
N ILE A 68 -10.99 11.01 7.62
CA ILE A 68 -10.61 10.16 6.49
C ILE A 68 -10.55 8.72 6.93
N LEU A 69 -11.40 7.90 6.31
CA LEU A 69 -11.50 6.47 6.52
C LEU A 69 -10.51 5.73 5.64
N ILE A 70 -9.69 4.90 6.27
CA ILE A 70 -8.62 4.14 5.65
C ILE A 70 -8.94 2.66 5.82
N CYS A 71 -8.80 1.90 4.75
CA CYS A 71 -8.64 0.45 4.88
C CYS A 71 -7.58 -0.07 3.91
N ARG A 72 -7.53 -1.38 3.68
CA ARG A 72 -6.51 -1.96 2.80
C ARG A 72 -6.67 -1.49 1.35
N SER A 73 -7.88 -1.52 0.80
CA SER A 73 -8.16 -1.27 -0.63
C SER A 73 -9.34 -0.32 -0.91
N GLY A 74 -10.01 0.19 0.13
CA GLY A 74 -11.21 1.04 0.04
C GLY A 74 -12.52 0.37 0.50
N ALA A 75 -12.69 -0.95 0.31
CA ALA A 75 -13.97 -1.62 0.54
C ALA A 75 -14.54 -1.54 1.98
N ARG A 76 -13.70 -1.80 3.00
CA ARG A 76 -14.13 -1.68 4.41
C ARG A 76 -14.34 -0.23 4.85
N ALA A 77 -13.61 0.70 4.24
CA ALA A 77 -13.74 2.12 4.53
C ALA A 77 -15.06 2.67 3.98
N ALA A 78 -15.50 2.23 2.81
CA ALA A 78 -16.84 2.53 2.29
C ALA A 78 -17.96 1.98 3.19
N GLN A 79 -17.79 0.77 3.74
CA GLN A 79 -18.75 0.22 4.71
C GLN A 79 -18.79 1.04 6.01
N ALA A 80 -17.63 1.50 6.50
CA ALA A 80 -17.57 2.37 7.66
C ALA A 80 -18.20 3.74 7.38
N GLU A 81 -17.98 4.30 6.19
CA GLU A 81 -18.57 5.56 5.74
C GLU A 81 -20.09 5.48 5.80
N GLN A 82 -20.68 4.44 5.22
CA GLN A 82 -22.13 4.24 5.24
C GLN A 82 -22.65 4.11 6.68
N ALA A 83 -22.00 3.31 7.53
CA ALA A 83 -22.43 3.11 8.91
C ALA A 83 -22.37 4.40 9.77
N LEU A 84 -21.41 5.29 9.50
CA LEU A 84 -21.26 6.56 10.20
C LEU A 84 -22.16 7.66 9.60
N ALA A 85 -22.39 7.64 8.28
CA ALA A 85 -23.33 8.53 7.61
C ALA A 85 -24.77 8.29 8.10
N GLU A 86 -25.17 7.02 8.27
CA GLU A 86 -26.46 6.65 8.89
C GLU A 86 -26.59 7.15 10.33
N ALA A 87 -25.46 7.31 11.04
CA ALA A 87 -25.41 7.85 12.40
C ALA A 87 -25.34 9.38 12.45
N GLY A 88 -25.25 10.06 11.30
CA GLY A 88 -25.31 11.52 11.19
C GLY A 88 -23.98 12.25 11.29
N LEU A 89 -22.83 11.58 11.09
CA LEU A 89 -21.53 12.27 10.98
C LEU A 89 -21.45 13.05 9.66
N PRO A 90 -21.31 14.39 9.71
CA PRO A 90 -21.04 15.17 8.51
C PRO A 90 -19.59 14.93 8.03
N HIS A 91 -19.38 15.03 6.71
CA HIS A 91 -18.05 15.20 6.09
C HIS A 91 -17.06 14.03 6.25
N LEU A 92 -17.50 12.80 5.94
CA LEU A 92 -16.61 11.64 5.82
C LEU A 92 -15.97 11.57 4.43
N ARG A 93 -14.68 11.20 4.36
CA ARG A 93 -14.01 10.87 3.10
C ARG A 93 -13.32 9.52 3.20
N VAL A 94 -13.32 8.76 2.12
CA VAL A 94 -12.61 7.47 2.00
C VAL A 94 -11.32 7.69 1.22
N LEU A 95 -10.20 7.16 1.73
CA LEU A 95 -8.94 7.13 0.98
C LEU A 95 -9.05 6.15 -0.19
N ASP A 96 -8.95 6.67 -1.42
CA ASP A 96 -9.09 5.86 -2.62
C ASP A 96 -7.94 4.85 -2.76
N GLY A 97 -8.29 3.60 -3.05
CA GLY A 97 -7.35 2.47 -3.06
C GLY A 97 -6.68 2.13 -1.72
N GLY A 98 -7.00 2.84 -0.64
CA GLY A 98 -6.54 2.59 0.72
C GLY A 98 -5.02 2.58 0.91
N VAL A 99 -4.55 1.80 1.89
CA VAL A 99 -3.12 1.66 2.21
C VAL A 99 -2.30 1.13 1.02
N MET A 100 -2.90 0.29 0.17
CA MET A 100 -2.21 -0.21 -1.03
C MET A 100 -1.86 0.92 -2.00
N ALA A 101 -2.80 1.83 -2.29
CA ALA A 101 -2.55 2.96 -3.17
C ALA A 101 -1.58 3.97 -2.53
N TRP A 102 -1.70 4.21 -1.23
CA TRP A 102 -0.75 5.01 -0.45
C TRP A 102 0.69 4.48 -0.56
N GLU A 103 0.89 3.17 -0.41
CA GLU A 103 2.21 2.55 -0.55
C GLU A 103 2.75 2.69 -1.98
N THR A 104 1.93 2.43 -2.99
CA THR A 104 2.36 2.53 -4.40
C THR A 104 2.69 3.95 -4.86
N THR A 105 2.11 4.97 -4.20
CA THR A 105 2.40 6.38 -4.46
C THR A 105 3.61 6.88 -3.67
N GLY A 106 4.29 6.01 -2.90
CA GLY A 106 5.45 6.36 -2.09
C GLY A 106 5.12 7.06 -0.77
N GLY A 107 3.90 6.90 -0.26
CA GLY A 107 3.51 7.42 1.04
C GLY A 107 4.24 6.69 2.18
N PRO A 108 4.68 7.41 3.23
CA PRO A 108 5.35 6.78 4.37
C PRO A 108 4.39 5.84 5.11
N LEU A 109 4.90 4.69 5.54
CA LEU A 109 4.20 3.76 6.43
C LEU A 109 5.02 3.59 7.70
N VAL A 110 4.34 3.50 8.84
CA VAL A 110 4.95 3.15 10.11
C VAL A 110 4.85 1.64 10.31
N PRO A 111 5.97 0.88 10.27
CA PRO A 111 5.94 -0.56 10.49
C PRO A 111 5.71 -0.89 11.97
N ALA A 112 4.89 -1.92 12.27
CA ALA A 112 4.68 -2.41 13.64
C ALA A 112 5.98 -2.65 14.38
N LEU A 113 6.92 -3.33 13.70
CA LEU A 113 8.15 -3.79 14.31
C LEU A 113 9.03 -2.62 14.75
N ALA A 114 8.90 -1.46 14.12
CA ALA A 114 9.59 -0.25 14.56
C ALA A 114 9.01 0.28 15.88
N LEU A 115 7.68 0.19 16.09
CA LEU A 115 7.02 0.67 17.30
C LEU A 115 6.98 -0.36 18.43
N LEU A 116 6.62 -1.61 18.14
CA LEU A 116 6.51 -2.72 19.10
C LEU A 116 7.87 -3.33 19.45
N GLY A 117 8.81 -3.36 18.49
CA GLY A 117 10.18 -3.78 18.74
C GLY A 117 11.00 -2.71 19.46
N GLY A 118 10.55 -1.44 19.46
CA GLY A 118 11.15 -0.31 20.18
C GLY A 118 12.59 0.05 19.81
N LEU A 119 13.23 -0.71 18.92
CA LEU A 119 14.59 -0.49 18.50
C LEU A 119 14.56 0.38 17.24
N PRO A 120 15.08 1.62 17.30
CA PRO A 120 15.13 2.48 16.12
C PRO A 120 15.94 1.77 15.03
N MET A 121 15.62 2.03 13.74
CA MET A 121 16.31 1.38 12.61
C MET A 121 17.84 1.49 12.71
N THR A 122 18.35 2.58 13.28
CA THR A 122 19.77 2.79 13.55
C THR A 122 20.38 1.73 14.49
N VAL A 123 19.64 1.24 15.48
CA VAL A 123 20.08 0.17 16.38
C VAL A 123 20.05 -1.19 15.70
N ALA A 124 19.04 -1.46 14.87
CA ALA A 124 18.97 -2.70 14.09
C ALA A 124 20.12 -2.82 13.07
N VAL A 125 20.52 -1.69 12.48
CA VAL A 125 21.72 -1.61 11.62
C VAL A 125 22.99 -1.90 12.44
N GLY A 126 23.09 -1.35 13.66
CA GLY A 126 24.23 -1.58 14.55
C GLY A 126 24.40 -3.04 14.98
N THR A 127 23.33 -3.73 15.37
CA THR A 127 23.39 -5.15 15.76
C THR A 127 23.79 -6.03 14.57
N SER A 128 23.30 -5.73 13.37
CA SER A 128 23.66 -6.44 12.15
C SER A 128 25.14 -6.24 11.80
N LEU A 129 25.65 -5.02 11.90
CA LEU A 129 27.05 -4.71 11.64
C LEU A 129 27.99 -5.47 12.59
N LEU A 130 27.63 -5.57 13.88
CA LEU A 130 28.38 -6.34 14.86
C LEU A 130 28.45 -7.83 14.49
N VAL A 131 27.31 -8.43 14.14
CA VAL A 131 27.24 -9.85 13.74
C VAL A 131 28.06 -10.11 12.47
N ILE A 132 27.98 -9.23 11.48
CA ILE A 132 28.77 -9.32 10.25
C ILE A 132 30.26 -9.22 10.56
N SER A 133 30.67 -8.23 11.35
CA SER A 133 32.07 -8.06 11.77
C SER A 133 32.61 -9.31 12.48
N MET A 134 31.82 -9.89 13.38
CA MET A 134 32.20 -11.10 14.09
C MET A 134 32.37 -12.30 13.14
N LYS A 135 31.44 -12.50 12.20
CA LYS A 135 31.52 -13.57 11.19
C LYS A 135 32.73 -13.39 10.27
N SER A 136 32.99 -12.17 9.81
CA SER A 136 34.14 -11.85 8.98
C SER A 136 35.46 -12.09 9.71
N PHE A 137 35.55 -11.72 10.99
CA PHE A 137 36.74 -11.97 11.82
C PHE A 137 36.98 -13.47 12.03
N ALA A 138 35.93 -14.23 12.37
CA ALA A 138 36.04 -15.68 12.55
C ALA A 138 36.51 -16.38 11.26
N GLY A 139 36.00 -15.96 10.10
CA GLY A 139 36.45 -16.44 8.79
C GLY A 139 37.94 -16.13 8.54
N LEU A 140 38.37 -14.89 8.76
CA LEU A 140 39.77 -14.48 8.59
C LEU A 140 40.72 -15.25 9.52
N ALA A 141 40.35 -15.38 10.80
CA ALA A 141 41.13 -16.11 11.79
C ALA A 141 41.31 -17.59 11.41
N GLY A 142 40.26 -18.22 10.86
CA GLY A 142 40.33 -19.58 10.35
C GLY A 142 41.33 -19.75 9.20
N TYR A 143 41.39 -18.78 8.28
CA TYR A 143 42.34 -18.82 7.16
C TYR A 143 43.78 -18.58 7.58
N LEU A 144 44.02 -17.67 8.55
CA LEU A 144 45.34 -17.40 9.11
C LEU A 144 45.96 -18.61 9.83
N ALA A 145 45.13 -19.50 10.36
CA ALA A 145 45.59 -20.67 11.11
C ALA A 145 46.07 -21.84 10.22
N GLY A 146 45.85 -21.80 8.89
CA GLY A 146 46.10 -22.98 8.05
C GLY A 146 46.47 -22.74 6.58
N MET A 147 46.42 -21.51 6.05
CA MET A 147 46.78 -21.25 4.64
C MET A 147 47.65 -20.00 4.48
N HIS A 148 48.51 -20.02 3.45
CA HIS A 148 49.26 -18.86 3.02
C HIS A 148 48.32 -17.85 2.34
N ILE A 149 48.09 -16.72 3.01
CA ILE A 149 47.30 -15.61 2.47
C ILE A 149 48.23 -14.73 1.63
N ASP A 150 47.85 -14.48 0.38
CA ASP A 150 48.48 -13.44 -0.44
C ASP A 150 47.97 -12.07 0.02
N TRP A 151 48.79 -11.43 0.85
CA TRP A 151 48.49 -10.11 1.40
C TRP A 151 48.39 -9.01 0.34
N GLY A 152 49.04 -9.18 -0.82
CA GLY A 152 48.96 -8.23 -1.92
C GLY A 152 47.59 -8.25 -2.59
N PHE A 153 47.09 -9.46 -2.92
CA PHE A 153 45.74 -9.62 -3.45
C PHE A 153 44.67 -9.19 -2.46
N ALA A 154 44.83 -9.56 -1.18
CA ALA A 154 43.89 -9.15 -0.12
C ALA A 154 43.82 -7.63 0.06
N ALA A 155 44.97 -6.94 0.03
CA ALA A 155 45.02 -5.49 0.11
C ALA A 155 44.34 -4.82 -1.09
N LEU A 156 44.56 -5.33 -2.31
CA LEU A 156 43.94 -4.82 -3.54
C LEU A 156 42.40 -4.93 -3.49
N VAL A 157 41.88 -6.09 -3.10
CA VAL A 157 40.43 -6.32 -2.97
C VAL A 157 39.83 -5.45 -1.88
N THR A 158 40.53 -5.29 -0.74
CA THR A 158 40.07 -4.43 0.36
C THR A 158 40.01 -2.97 -0.07
N ALA A 159 41.06 -2.46 -0.73
CA ALA A 159 41.11 -1.08 -1.21
C ALA A 159 39.99 -0.79 -2.20
N THR A 160 39.75 -1.68 -3.17
CA THR A 160 38.67 -1.53 -4.15
C THR A 160 37.29 -1.60 -3.48
N ALA A 161 37.08 -2.47 -2.50
CA ALA A 161 35.83 -2.54 -1.74
C ALA A 161 35.54 -1.27 -0.94
N VAL A 162 36.55 -0.69 -0.26
CA VAL A 162 36.39 0.56 0.49
C VAL A 162 36.05 1.72 -0.45
N VAL A 163 36.80 1.88 -1.55
CA VAL A 163 36.53 2.93 -2.54
C VAL A 163 35.12 2.77 -3.13
N GLY A 164 34.73 1.55 -3.50
CA GLY A 164 33.39 1.26 -4.00
C GLY A 164 32.28 1.58 -2.99
N SER A 165 32.48 1.26 -1.71
CA SER A 165 31.51 1.55 -0.64
C SER A 165 31.33 3.05 -0.42
N VAL A 166 32.42 3.82 -0.41
CA VAL A 166 32.36 5.30 -0.27
C VAL A 166 31.63 5.91 -1.46
N ILE A 167 31.98 5.54 -2.70
CA ILE A 167 31.31 6.05 -3.90
C ILE A 167 29.82 5.67 -3.89
N GLY A 168 29.50 4.42 -3.53
CA GLY A 168 28.13 3.94 -3.41
C GLY A 168 27.32 4.74 -2.40
N GLY A 169 27.88 5.01 -1.23
CA GLY A 169 27.24 5.85 -0.19
C GLY A 169 26.98 7.28 -0.67
N LEU A 170 27.93 7.88 -1.39
CA LEU A 170 27.77 9.22 -1.97
C LEU A 170 26.74 9.29 -3.09
N LEU A 171 26.56 8.19 -3.83
CA LEU A 171 25.64 8.12 -4.97
C LEU A 171 24.23 7.70 -4.55
N ALA A 172 24.07 7.01 -3.42
CA ALA A 172 22.79 6.52 -2.92
C ALA A 172 21.74 7.62 -2.74
N GLY A 173 22.15 8.82 -2.29
CA GLY A 173 21.24 9.96 -2.13
C GLY A 173 20.76 10.59 -3.44
N ARG A 174 21.35 10.23 -4.60
CA ARG A 174 21.02 10.82 -5.90
C ARG A 174 20.18 9.91 -6.80
N ILE A 175 19.99 8.64 -6.41
CA ILE A 175 19.28 7.65 -7.23
C ILE A 175 17.91 7.38 -6.60
N PRO A 176 16.80 7.47 -7.35
CA PRO A 176 15.48 7.16 -6.82
C PRO A 176 15.40 5.71 -6.34
N GLN A 177 14.76 5.49 -5.17
CA GLN A 177 14.71 4.21 -4.48
C GLN A 177 14.11 3.08 -5.34
N ASP A 178 13.12 3.39 -6.17
CA ASP A 178 12.50 2.41 -7.07
C ASP A 178 13.45 1.91 -8.15
N ALA A 179 14.27 2.80 -8.70
CA ALA A 179 15.29 2.43 -9.68
C ALA A 179 16.37 1.55 -9.05
N LEU A 180 16.80 1.88 -7.83
CA LEU A 180 17.78 1.08 -7.07
C LEU A 180 17.25 -0.32 -6.75
N ARG A 181 15.99 -0.43 -6.31
CA ARG A 181 15.36 -1.73 -6.03
C ARG A 181 15.25 -2.59 -7.29
N LYS A 182 14.85 -1.99 -8.41
CA LYS A 182 14.69 -2.69 -9.70
C LYS A 182 16.03 -3.13 -10.29
N SER A 183 17.05 -2.28 -10.23
CA SER A 183 18.39 -2.60 -10.72
C SER A 183 19.07 -3.67 -9.88
N PHE A 184 18.96 -3.60 -8.56
CA PHE A 184 19.48 -4.63 -7.66
C PHE A 184 18.83 -5.99 -7.91
N GLY A 185 17.51 -6.02 -8.10
CA GLY A 185 16.79 -7.25 -8.45
C GLY A 185 17.28 -7.89 -9.75
N TRP A 186 17.47 -7.09 -10.81
CA TRP A 186 18.01 -7.60 -12.08
C TRP A 186 19.46 -8.07 -11.94
N PHE A 187 20.29 -7.33 -11.20
CA PHE A 187 21.68 -7.71 -10.92
C PHE A 187 21.78 -9.06 -10.21
N VAL A 188 20.98 -9.27 -9.15
CA VAL A 188 20.96 -10.54 -8.41
C VAL A 188 20.48 -11.69 -9.29
N ALA A 189 19.48 -11.47 -10.15
CA ALA A 189 19.01 -12.48 -11.09
C ALA A 189 20.11 -12.90 -12.07
N VAL A 190 20.79 -11.92 -12.69
CA VAL A 190 21.91 -12.19 -13.62
C VAL A 190 23.04 -12.91 -12.91
N MET A 191 23.41 -12.48 -11.70
CA MET A 191 24.49 -13.12 -10.95
C MET A 191 24.13 -14.53 -10.48
N GLY A 192 22.87 -14.77 -10.13
CA GLY A 192 22.34 -16.11 -9.84
C GLY A 192 22.42 -17.04 -11.05
N VAL A 193 22.02 -16.58 -12.24
CA VAL A 193 22.17 -17.34 -13.49
C VAL A 193 23.64 -17.61 -13.79
N PHE A 194 24.51 -16.61 -13.60
CA PHE A 194 25.94 -16.76 -13.82
C PHE A 194 26.57 -17.79 -12.89
N VAL A 195 26.33 -17.71 -11.58
CA VAL A 195 26.81 -18.69 -10.58
C VAL A 195 26.28 -20.09 -10.91
N LEU A 196 24.99 -20.21 -11.23
CA LEU A 196 24.39 -21.48 -11.63
C LEU A 196 25.07 -22.05 -12.89
N SER A 197 25.35 -21.20 -13.89
CA SER A 197 26.04 -21.63 -15.10
C SER A 197 27.43 -22.19 -14.80
N GLN A 198 28.16 -21.62 -13.83
CA GLN A 198 29.46 -22.11 -13.41
C GLN A 198 29.37 -23.41 -12.61
N GLN A 199 28.36 -23.55 -11.76
CA GLN A 199 28.19 -24.70 -10.87
C GLN A 199 27.77 -25.98 -11.60
N ILE A 200 27.14 -25.89 -12.77
CA ILE A 200 26.75 -27.07 -13.57
C ILE A 200 28.02 -27.71 -14.15
N SER A 201 28.34 -28.94 -13.72
CA SER A 201 29.48 -29.72 -14.23
C SER A 201 29.36 -29.99 -15.73
N SER A 202 30.49 -30.13 -16.44
CA SER A 202 30.50 -30.36 -17.89
C SER A 202 29.64 -31.55 -18.33
N ASP A 203 29.63 -32.62 -17.56
CA ASP A 203 28.80 -33.80 -17.83
C ASP A 203 27.30 -33.51 -17.67
N LEU A 204 26.94 -32.79 -16.60
CA LEU A 204 25.56 -32.38 -16.36
C LEU A 204 25.09 -31.35 -17.41
N ARG A 205 25.97 -30.48 -17.91
CA ARG A 205 25.65 -29.55 -19.03
C ARG A 205 25.23 -30.33 -20.27
N HIS A 206 25.98 -31.37 -20.64
CA HIS A 206 25.63 -32.18 -21.81
C HIS A 206 24.35 -32.98 -21.59
N THR A 207 24.12 -33.57 -20.40
CA THR A 207 22.88 -34.28 -20.09
C THR A 207 21.66 -33.35 -20.03
N LEU A 208 21.81 -32.15 -19.46
CA LEU A 208 20.74 -31.17 -19.36
C LEU A 208 20.36 -30.58 -20.72
N LEU A 209 21.34 -30.34 -21.59
CA LEU A 209 21.12 -29.77 -22.93
C LEU A 209 20.61 -30.79 -23.94
N THR A 210 20.97 -32.08 -23.81
CA THR A 210 20.58 -33.13 -24.78
C THR A 210 19.38 -33.97 -24.35
N SER A 211 19.03 -34.01 -23.05
CA SER A 211 17.89 -34.79 -22.58
C SER A 211 16.55 -34.14 -22.97
N PRO A 212 15.61 -34.85 -23.61
CA PRO A 212 14.28 -34.32 -23.92
C PRO A 212 13.44 -34.02 -22.66
N TRP A 213 13.68 -34.75 -21.58
CA TRP A 213 12.90 -34.67 -20.35
C TRP A 213 13.16 -33.39 -19.56
N THR A 214 14.35 -32.82 -19.65
CA THR A 214 14.71 -31.58 -18.96
C THR A 214 13.95 -30.40 -19.55
N TRP A 215 13.91 -30.30 -20.88
CA TRP A 215 13.11 -29.30 -21.59
C TRP A 215 11.60 -29.51 -21.38
N ALA A 216 11.12 -30.76 -21.30
CA ALA A 216 9.73 -31.05 -20.98
C ALA A 216 9.35 -30.58 -19.56
N SER A 217 10.21 -30.79 -18.55
CA SER A 217 9.98 -30.31 -17.19
C SER A 217 10.04 -28.77 -17.09
N VAL A 218 10.97 -28.13 -17.79
CA VAL A 218 11.07 -26.66 -17.84
C VAL A 218 9.85 -26.05 -18.53
N ALA A 219 9.38 -26.63 -19.65
CA ALA A 219 8.18 -26.19 -20.35
C ALA A 219 6.93 -26.37 -19.50
N ALA A 220 6.79 -27.50 -18.81
CA ALA A 220 5.69 -27.75 -17.88
C ALA A 220 5.68 -26.76 -16.72
N ALA A 221 6.82 -26.51 -16.07
CA ALA A 221 6.93 -25.55 -14.98
C ALA A 221 6.62 -24.11 -15.44
N SER A 222 7.11 -23.72 -16.62
CA SER A 222 6.81 -22.42 -17.24
C SER A 222 5.33 -22.30 -17.60
N GLY A 223 4.71 -23.37 -18.10
CA GLY A 223 3.28 -23.43 -18.41
C GLY A 223 2.41 -23.33 -17.16
N VAL A 224 2.77 -24.00 -16.06
CA VAL A 224 2.07 -23.89 -14.77
C VAL A 224 2.20 -22.48 -14.20
N ALA A 225 3.40 -21.89 -14.23
CA ALA A 225 3.63 -20.52 -13.77
C ALA A 225 2.86 -19.49 -14.62
N PHE A 226 2.84 -19.67 -15.95
CA PHE A 226 2.10 -18.83 -16.88
C PHE A 226 0.58 -18.97 -16.70
N SER A 227 0.08 -20.20 -16.55
CA SER A 227 -1.34 -20.49 -16.27
C SER A 227 -1.77 -19.87 -14.94
N TRP A 228 -0.96 -20.02 -13.88
CA TRP A 228 -1.21 -19.39 -12.58
C TRP A 228 -1.19 -17.86 -12.66
N TYR A 229 -0.25 -17.29 -13.43
CA TYR A 229 -0.20 -15.85 -13.68
C TYR A 229 -1.45 -15.35 -14.43
N MET A 230 -1.88 -16.08 -15.46
CA MET A 230 -3.08 -15.76 -16.24
C MET A 230 -4.36 -15.86 -15.40
N LEU A 231 -4.51 -16.90 -14.58
CA LEU A 231 -5.66 -17.05 -13.68
C LEU A 231 -5.75 -15.90 -12.67
N ARG A 232 -4.63 -15.54 -12.03
CA ARG A 232 -4.58 -14.39 -11.12
C ARG A 232 -4.87 -13.07 -11.83
N ASN A 233 -4.39 -12.90 -13.06
CA ASN A 233 -4.64 -11.67 -13.80
C ASN A 233 -6.10 -11.59 -14.29
N ALA A 234 -6.73 -12.72 -14.65
CA ALA A 234 -8.14 -12.80 -15.05
C ALA A 234 -9.11 -12.52 -13.89
N GLU A 235 -8.80 -12.97 -12.67
CA GLU A 235 -9.55 -12.60 -11.47
C GLU A 235 -9.54 -11.09 -11.23
N ARG A 236 -8.40 -10.44 -11.50
CA ARG A 236 -8.22 -8.98 -11.35
C ARG A 236 -9.08 -8.19 -12.33
N THR A 237 -9.17 -8.60 -13.59
CA THR A 237 -10.04 -7.94 -14.60
C THR A 237 -11.52 -8.22 -14.36
N ARG A 238 -11.88 -9.41 -13.90
CA ARG A 238 -13.28 -9.76 -13.59
C ARG A 238 -13.85 -8.93 -12.44
N SER A 239 -13.02 -8.62 -11.44
CA SER A 239 -13.38 -7.69 -10.35
C SER A 239 -13.65 -6.27 -10.84
N LEU A 240 -12.93 -5.80 -11.86
CA LEU A 240 -13.10 -4.45 -12.41
C LEU A 240 -14.33 -4.34 -13.33
N THR A 241 -14.63 -5.38 -14.10
CA THR A 241 -15.84 -5.43 -14.94
C THR A 241 -17.12 -5.58 -14.12
N ASN A 242 -17.11 -6.39 -13.06
CA ASN A 242 -18.31 -6.59 -12.23
C ASN A 242 -18.72 -5.33 -11.46
N ASP A 243 -17.79 -4.41 -11.19
CA ASP A 243 -18.08 -3.12 -10.54
C ASP A 243 -18.75 -2.12 -11.51
N VAL A 244 -18.55 -2.30 -12.82
CA VAL A 244 -19.12 -1.43 -13.87
C VAL A 244 -20.49 -1.94 -14.36
N SER A 245 -20.77 -3.24 -14.22
CA SER A 245 -22.01 -3.87 -14.71
C SER A 245 -23.09 -4.10 -13.65
N ALA A 246 -22.88 -3.63 -12.40
CA ALA A 246 -23.95 -3.65 -11.41
C ALA A 246 -25.10 -2.75 -11.89
N PRO A 247 -26.32 -3.29 -12.14
CA PRO A 247 -27.42 -2.50 -12.64
C PRO A 247 -27.83 -1.49 -11.57
N SER A 248 -27.88 -0.21 -11.96
CA SER A 248 -28.53 0.83 -11.18
C SER A 248 -29.98 0.41 -11.00
N ILE A 249 -30.35 0.01 -9.78
CA ILE A 249 -31.75 -0.22 -9.42
C ILE A 249 -32.43 1.15 -9.47
N GLU A 250 -33.08 1.41 -10.61
CA GLU A 250 -34.04 2.49 -10.79
C GLU A 250 -35.32 2.07 -10.06
N GLU A 251 -35.40 2.45 -8.78
CA GLU A 251 -36.60 2.31 -7.97
C GLU A 251 -37.30 3.68 -7.85
N ASN A 252 -38.40 3.85 -8.58
CA ASN A 252 -39.41 4.87 -8.28
C ASN A 252 -40.76 4.37 -8.85
N ALA A 253 -41.59 3.72 -8.03
CA ALA A 253 -42.67 4.29 -7.20
C ALA A 253 -44.04 4.33 -7.93
N PRO A 254 -45.16 4.09 -7.22
CA PRO A 254 -46.43 3.69 -7.81
C PRO A 254 -47.25 4.87 -8.34
N ALA A 255 -48.05 4.60 -9.37
CA ALA A 255 -49.00 5.53 -9.97
C ALA A 255 -50.04 6.03 -8.95
N VAL A 256 -49.97 7.32 -8.61
CA VAL A 256 -51.02 8.03 -7.87
C VAL A 256 -52.05 8.54 -8.87
N HIS A 257 -53.22 7.90 -8.89
CA HIS A 257 -54.44 8.42 -9.49
C HIS A 257 -55.00 9.53 -8.59
N HIS A 258 -55.11 10.77 -9.10
CA HIS A 258 -55.96 11.81 -8.50
C HIS A 258 -57.30 11.87 -9.26
N PRO A 259 -58.45 11.92 -8.57
CA PRO A 259 -59.72 12.25 -9.19
C PRO A 259 -59.95 13.77 -9.21
N THR A 260 -60.63 14.20 -10.25
CA THR A 260 -61.22 15.52 -10.51
C THR A 260 -62.15 16.02 -9.39
N GLY A 261 -62.12 17.33 -9.14
CA GLY A 261 -63.13 18.06 -8.38
C GLY A 261 -62.95 19.58 -8.53
N GLU A 262 -63.77 20.18 -9.39
CA GLU A 262 -63.99 21.63 -9.47
C GLU A 262 -64.60 22.15 -8.16
N HIS A 263 -64.16 23.32 -7.69
CA HIS A 263 -65.09 24.34 -7.18
C HIS A 263 -64.47 25.73 -7.23
N THR A 264 -65.23 26.61 -7.85
CA THR A 264 -65.00 28.03 -8.13
C THR A 264 -65.25 28.96 -6.93
N VAL A 265 -64.63 30.16 -7.01
CA VAL A 265 -65.13 31.50 -6.58
C VAL A 265 -64.48 32.20 -5.37
N HIS A 266 -64.11 33.47 -5.64
CA HIS A 266 -64.08 34.71 -4.80
C HIS A 266 -62.75 35.37 -4.34
N SER A 267 -62.29 36.28 -5.22
CA SER A 267 -61.99 37.73 -5.04
C SER A 267 -61.15 38.33 -3.89
N SER A 268 -60.38 39.34 -4.32
CA SER A 268 -59.92 40.57 -3.62
C SER A 268 -58.82 40.40 -2.58
N GLY A 269 -57.78 41.22 -2.49
CA GLY A 269 -57.36 42.42 -3.21
C GLY A 269 -56.16 43.05 -2.48
N THR A 270 -55.37 43.81 -3.22
CA THR A 270 -54.57 44.98 -2.78
C THR A 270 -53.26 44.76 -1.98
N ALA A 271 -52.18 45.33 -2.52
CA ALA A 271 -50.80 45.46 -2.01
C ALA A 271 -50.63 46.65 -1.02
N PRO A 272 -49.44 47.26 -0.84
CA PRO A 272 -48.20 46.83 -0.13
C PRO A 272 -47.79 47.82 1.00
N SER A 273 -46.75 47.52 1.82
CA SER A 273 -45.78 48.53 2.37
C SER A 273 -44.70 47.90 3.28
N PRO A 274 -43.43 48.40 3.24
CA PRO A 274 -42.30 48.01 4.09
C PRO A 274 -42.11 48.94 5.31
N HIS A 275 -41.23 48.57 6.27
CA HIS A 275 -40.37 49.40 7.18
C HIS A 275 -39.74 48.45 8.24
N ASP A 276 -38.43 48.22 8.25
CA ASP A 276 -37.36 48.98 8.94
C ASP A 276 -37.62 49.27 10.43
N VAL A 277 -37.03 48.44 11.30
CA VAL A 277 -36.32 48.81 12.56
C VAL A 277 -35.18 47.81 12.77
#